data_AF-A0A928ZUB4-F1
#
_entry.id   AF-A0A928ZUB4-F1
#
_cell.length_a   1.000
_cell.length_b   1.000
_cell.length_c   1.000
_cell.angle_alpha   90.00
_cell.angle_beta   90.00
_cell.angle_gamma   90.00
#
_symmetry.space_group_name_H-M   'P 1'
#
loop_
_entity.id
_entity.type
_entity.pdbx_description
1 polymer ?
#
loop_
_entity_poly.entity_id
_entity_poly.type
_entity_poly.pdbx_seq_one_letter_code
_entity_poly.pdbx_strand_id
1 'polypeptide(L)'
;MKRNPIFLAAALLLAGFTSQAALADERWSTEEYDVVYQDERNRTAIWTYGDEIGTIFIDGLAGVYTDRGSYTGYWVQESSSLRCDTFREDANGEPTYYWGRFDINFIDPDFPSRWEAMIGLCDRKPTITLTGTPITPLFEP
;
A
#
# COMPACT_ATOMS: atom_id res chain seq x y z
N MET A 1 41.21 -39.09 44.92
CA MET A 1 39.89 -39.29 44.27
C MET A 1 38.95 -38.23 44.84
N LYS A 2 38.26 -37.31 44.16
CA LYS A 2 38.06 -36.92 42.75
C LYS A 2 37.75 -35.41 42.81
N ARG A 3 38.43 -34.59 42.00
CA ARG A 3 37.94 -33.24 41.63
C ARG A 3 36.85 -33.44 40.58
N ASN A 4 35.71 -32.75 40.68
CA ASN A 4 34.81 -32.56 39.55
C ASN A 4 34.20 -31.14 39.58
N PRO A 5 34.05 -30.48 38.43
CA PRO A 5 34.11 -29.03 38.30
C PRO A 5 32.76 -28.38 37.99
N ILE A 6 32.74 -27.05 38.15
CA ILE A 6 32.17 -26.00 37.27
C ILE A 6 31.10 -26.46 36.27
N PHE A 7 29.95 -25.76 36.20
CA PHE A 7 29.53 -25.04 34.98
C PHE A 7 28.29 -24.18 35.25
N LEU A 8 28.52 -22.86 35.35
CA LEU A 8 27.52 -21.84 35.01
C LEU A 8 27.07 -22.10 33.57
N ALA A 9 25.77 -22.14 33.33
CA ALA A 9 25.21 -22.00 31.99
C ALA A 9 24.18 -20.87 32.03
N ALA A 10 24.66 -19.67 31.72
CA ALA A 10 23.83 -18.52 31.40
C ALA A 10 23.08 -18.83 30.10
N ALA A 11 21.75 -18.94 30.18
CA ALA A 11 20.91 -19.02 29.00
C ALA A 11 20.86 -17.62 28.35
N LEU A 12 21.69 -17.43 27.32
CA LEU A 12 21.53 -16.34 26.36
C LEU A 12 20.20 -16.55 25.63
N LEU A 13 19.17 -15.80 26.02
CA LEU A 13 18.01 -15.57 25.19
C LEU A 13 18.47 -14.70 24.02
N LEU A 14 18.75 -15.34 22.88
CA LEU A 14 18.82 -14.65 21.59
C LEU A 14 17.43 -14.07 21.31
N ALA A 15 17.22 -12.82 21.72
CA ALA A 15 16.20 -11.97 21.14
C ALA A 15 16.59 -11.78 19.67
N GLY A 16 16.05 -12.63 18.80
CA GLY A 16 16.05 -12.40 17.37
C GLY A 16 15.26 -11.13 17.13
N PHE A 17 15.96 -10.00 17.00
CA PHE A 17 15.40 -8.80 16.41
C PHE A 17 15.09 -9.15 14.96
N THR A 18 13.86 -9.56 14.70
CA THR A 18 13.32 -9.53 13.34
C THR A 18 13.29 -8.06 12.97
N SER A 19 14.17 -7.64 12.06
CA SER A 19 13.98 -6.38 11.34
C SER A 19 12.64 -6.49 10.62
N GLN A 20 11.56 -6.03 11.26
CA GLN A 20 10.45 -5.50 10.49
C GLN A 20 11.09 -4.37 9.68
N ALA A 21 11.23 -4.58 8.38
CA ALA A 21 11.30 -3.44 7.49
C ALA A 21 10.04 -2.66 7.81
N ALA A 22 10.17 -1.60 8.61
CA ALA A 22 9.14 -0.59 8.67
C ALA A 22 8.99 -0.20 7.20
N LEU A 23 7.86 -0.56 6.58
CA LEU A 23 7.54 -0.04 5.27
C LEU A 23 7.48 1.45 5.51
N ALA A 24 8.58 2.14 5.19
CA ALA A 24 8.60 3.58 5.20
C ALA A 24 7.45 3.96 4.28
N ASP A 25 6.40 4.54 4.85
CA ASP A 25 5.14 4.87 4.19
C ASP A 25 5.49 5.39 2.79
N GLU A 26 5.32 4.56 1.75
CA GLU A 26 5.66 5.00 0.40
C GLU A 26 4.61 6.05 0.09
N ARG A 27 5.06 7.29 -0.08
CA ARG A 27 4.17 8.42 -0.24
C ARG A 27 4.40 9.04 -1.59
N TRP A 28 3.30 9.45 -2.21
CA TRP A 28 3.31 10.16 -3.47
C TRP A 28 2.51 11.43 -3.35
N SER A 29 2.98 12.48 -4.00
CA SER A 29 2.17 13.65 -4.28
C SER A 29 1.57 13.51 -5.67
N THR A 30 0.30 13.90 -5.80
CA THR A 30 -0.43 13.95 -7.07
C THR A 30 -0.94 15.36 -7.34
N GLU A 31 -1.61 15.55 -8.48
CA GLU A 31 -2.24 16.83 -8.83
C GLU A 31 -3.42 17.19 -7.91
N GLU A 32 -4.01 16.22 -7.20
CA GLU A 32 -5.18 16.45 -6.35
C GLU A 32 -4.92 16.21 -4.85
N TYR A 33 -4.17 15.16 -4.49
CA TYR A 33 -3.94 14.77 -3.09
C TYR A 33 -2.64 13.96 -2.91
N ASP A 34 -2.20 13.81 -1.67
CA ASP A 34 -1.18 12.81 -1.33
C ASP A 34 -1.80 11.41 -1.31
N VAL A 35 -1.00 10.42 -1.69
CA VAL A 35 -1.32 8.98 -1.65
C VAL A 35 -0.27 8.30 -0.77
N VAL A 36 -0.70 7.34 0.04
CA VAL A 36 0.16 6.63 1.00
C VAL A 36 -0.03 5.13 0.83
N TYR A 37 1.06 4.38 0.69
CA TYR A 37 1.07 2.94 0.83
C TYR A 37 0.90 2.58 2.30
N GLN A 38 -0.32 2.18 2.69
CA GLN A 38 -0.71 2.04 4.10
C GLN A 38 -0.50 0.63 4.65
N ASP A 39 -0.92 -0.40 3.91
CA ASP A 39 -0.91 -1.78 4.37
C ASP A 39 -0.99 -2.78 3.21
N GLU A 40 -0.93 -4.07 3.53
CA GLU A 40 -1.07 -5.18 2.59
C GLU A 40 -2.03 -6.25 3.14
N ARG A 41 -2.93 -6.75 2.28
CA ARG A 41 -3.81 -7.89 2.61
C ARG A 41 -3.66 -8.98 1.56
N ASN A 42 -3.02 -10.09 1.93
CA ASN A 42 -2.66 -11.18 1.02
C ASN A 42 -1.78 -10.67 -0.14
N ARG A 43 -2.33 -10.63 -1.37
CA ARG A 43 -1.65 -10.12 -2.58
C ARG A 43 -2.04 -8.66 -2.90
N THR A 44 -2.92 -8.07 -2.12
CA THR A 44 -3.50 -6.76 -2.40
C THR A 44 -2.78 -5.68 -1.60
N ALA A 45 -2.22 -4.69 -2.29
CA ALA A 45 -1.72 -3.47 -1.65
C ALA A 45 -2.91 -2.56 -1.29
N ILE A 46 -2.84 -1.92 -0.12
CA ILE A 46 -3.85 -1.01 0.39
C ILE A 46 -3.22 0.37 0.50
N TRP A 47 -3.72 1.30 -0.30
CA TRP A 47 -3.29 2.70 -0.28
C TRP A 47 -4.40 3.60 0.25
N THR A 48 -4.04 4.65 0.99
CA THR A 48 -4.96 5.73 1.36
C THR A 48 -4.63 6.98 0.56
N TYR A 49 -5.62 7.86 0.35
CA TYR A 49 -5.40 9.13 -0.34
C TYR A 49 -6.20 10.25 0.27
N GLY A 50 -5.69 11.48 0.10
CA GLY A 50 -6.37 12.70 0.52
C GLY A 50 -6.56 12.80 2.02
N ASP A 51 -5.60 12.32 2.83
CA ASP A 51 -5.74 12.27 4.29
C ASP A 51 -6.91 11.37 4.73
N GLU A 52 -6.86 10.10 4.30
CA GLU A 52 -7.85 9.06 4.60
C GLU A 52 -9.27 9.30 4.03
N ILE A 53 -9.41 10.20 3.05
CA ILE A 53 -10.68 10.41 2.32
C ILE A 53 -11.16 9.12 1.63
N GLY A 54 -10.23 8.29 1.17
CA GLY A 54 -10.56 7.02 0.52
C GLY A 54 -9.43 6.01 0.56
N THR A 55 -9.75 4.79 0.13
CA THR A 55 -8.84 3.65 0.10
C THR A 55 -8.80 3.06 -1.29
N ILE A 56 -7.61 2.68 -1.75
CA ILE A 56 -7.36 2.02 -3.03
C ILE A 56 -6.81 0.63 -2.74
N PHE A 57 -7.41 -0.39 -3.37
CA PHE A 57 -7.00 -1.79 -3.29
C PHE A 57 -6.42 -2.20 -4.63
N ILE A 58 -5.15 -2.57 -4.67
CA ILE A 58 -4.44 -2.91 -5.91
C ILE A 58 -4.00 -4.37 -5.86
N ASP A 59 -4.60 -5.20 -6.73
CA ASP A 59 -4.34 -6.64 -6.70
C ASP A 59 -2.98 -6.99 -7.32
N GLY A 60 -2.25 -7.89 -6.65
CA GLY A 60 -0.94 -8.37 -7.08
C GLY A 60 0.25 -7.46 -6.75
N LEU A 61 0.03 -6.28 -6.17
CA LEU A 61 1.09 -5.31 -5.87
C LEU A 61 1.73 -5.51 -4.48
N ALA A 62 1.06 -6.21 -3.55
CA ALA A 62 1.60 -6.44 -2.21
C ALA A 62 2.97 -7.14 -2.27
N GLY A 63 3.94 -6.60 -1.54
CA GLY A 63 5.30 -7.13 -1.46
C GLY A 63 6.16 -6.91 -2.71
N VAL A 64 5.67 -6.22 -3.75
CA VAL A 64 6.41 -6.01 -5.01
C VAL A 64 7.05 -4.62 -5.00
N TYR A 65 8.38 -4.59 -4.83
CA TYR A 65 9.17 -3.35 -4.74
C TYR A 65 10.16 -3.16 -5.90
N THR A 66 10.33 -4.18 -6.74
CA THR A 66 11.18 -4.17 -7.93
C THR A 66 10.41 -4.74 -9.11
N ASP A 67 10.84 -4.43 -10.33
CA ASP A 67 10.20 -4.90 -11.57
C ASP A 67 8.69 -4.61 -11.62
N ARG A 68 8.24 -3.49 -11.02
CA ARG A 68 6.83 -3.09 -11.01
C ARG A 68 6.37 -2.77 -12.44
N GLY A 69 5.23 -3.34 -12.83
CA GLY A 69 4.60 -3.13 -14.13
C GLY A 69 3.23 -2.48 -14.01
N SER A 70 2.22 -3.10 -14.63
CA SER A 70 0.84 -2.63 -14.59
C SER A 70 -0.03 -3.51 -13.68
N TYR A 71 -0.94 -2.88 -12.95
CA TYR A 71 -1.86 -3.53 -12.03
C TYR A 71 -3.27 -2.94 -12.17
N THR A 72 -4.26 -3.67 -11.67
CA THR A 72 -5.64 -3.20 -11.60
C THR A 72 -6.14 -3.32 -10.17
N GLY A 73 -7.03 -2.41 -9.82
CA GLY A 73 -7.60 -2.29 -8.50
C GLY A 73 -8.93 -1.56 -8.52
N TYR A 74 -9.36 -1.18 -7.33
CA TYR A 74 -10.52 -0.32 -7.15
C TYR A 74 -10.30 0.64 -5.99
N TRP A 75 -10.87 1.84 -6.10
CA TRP A 75 -10.96 2.78 -4.99
C TRP A 75 -12.34 2.70 -4.34
N VAL A 76 -12.41 3.04 -3.06
CA VAL A 76 -13.65 3.17 -2.29
C VAL A 76 -13.65 4.44 -1.46
N GLN A 77 -14.84 4.98 -1.21
CA GLN A 77 -15.08 6.12 -0.33
C GLN A 77 -16.37 5.94 0.47
N GLU A 78 -16.57 6.75 1.50
CA GLU A 78 -17.86 6.85 2.20
C GLU A 78 -18.95 7.43 1.30
N SER A 79 -18.60 8.37 0.43
CA SER A 79 -19.51 8.96 -0.54
C SER A 79 -18.77 9.40 -1.81
N SER A 80 -19.50 9.45 -2.93
CA SER A 80 -18.99 9.93 -4.22
C SER A 80 -20.14 10.53 -5.04
N SER A 81 -19.80 11.21 -6.14
CA SER A 81 -20.77 11.82 -7.05
C SER A 81 -21.73 10.80 -7.70
N LEU A 82 -21.35 9.52 -7.72
CA LEU A 82 -22.13 8.43 -8.25
C LEU A 82 -22.16 7.26 -7.26
N ARG A 83 -23.37 6.78 -6.96
CA ARG A 83 -23.58 5.49 -6.29
C ARG A 83 -23.68 4.39 -7.35
N CYS A 84 -22.90 3.34 -7.19
CA CYS A 84 -22.90 2.17 -8.06
C CYS A 84 -24.05 1.21 -7.76
N ASP A 85 -24.38 0.37 -8.74
CA ASP A 85 -25.39 -0.70 -8.58
C ASP A 85 -24.84 -1.91 -7.81
N THR A 86 -23.53 -2.11 -7.87
CA THR A 86 -22.79 -3.18 -7.19
C THR A 86 -21.96 -2.61 -6.04
N PHE A 87 -21.64 -3.45 -5.07
CA PHE A 87 -20.77 -3.08 -3.95
C PHE A 87 -19.34 -3.62 -4.10
N ARG A 88 -18.44 -3.00 -3.36
CA ARG A 88 -17.09 -3.49 -3.03
C ARG A 88 -16.91 -3.45 -1.53
N GLU A 89 -15.98 -4.25 -1.03
CA GLU A 89 -15.59 -4.19 0.38
C GLU A 89 -14.64 -3.01 0.61
N ASP A 90 -14.84 -2.31 1.72
CA ASP A 90 -13.91 -1.31 2.24
C ASP A 90 -12.76 -1.95 3.05
N ALA A 91 -11.96 -1.11 3.71
CA ALA A 91 -10.82 -1.57 4.51
C ALA A 91 -11.24 -2.44 5.71
N ASN A 92 -12.46 -2.25 6.21
CA ASN A 92 -13.04 -3.00 7.33
C ASN A 92 -13.77 -4.29 6.87
N GLY A 93 -13.89 -4.50 5.55
CA GLY A 93 -14.68 -5.60 4.98
C GLY A 93 -16.17 -5.29 4.85
N GLU A 94 -16.58 -4.04 5.10
CA GLU A 94 -17.97 -3.62 5.00
C GLU A 94 -18.31 -3.23 3.55
N PRO A 95 -19.55 -3.48 3.09
CA PRO A 95 -19.94 -3.18 1.72
C PRO A 95 -20.15 -1.67 1.51
N THR A 96 -19.52 -1.11 0.48
CA THR A 96 -19.78 0.25 -0.02
C THR A 96 -20.18 0.24 -1.49
N TYR A 97 -21.08 1.14 -1.84
CA TYR A 97 -21.56 1.37 -3.21
C TYR A 97 -20.90 2.59 -3.86
N TYR A 98 -19.93 3.22 -3.19
CA TYR A 98 -19.17 4.35 -3.71
C TYR A 98 -17.76 3.88 -4.00
N TRP A 99 -17.58 3.40 -5.22
CA TRP A 99 -16.32 2.80 -5.65
C TRP A 99 -16.10 3.04 -7.14
N GLY A 100 -14.88 2.79 -7.60
CA GLY A 100 -14.58 2.80 -9.03
C GLY A 100 -13.27 2.10 -9.38
N ARG A 101 -13.03 1.92 -10.68
CA ARG A 101 -11.83 1.25 -11.19
C ARG A 101 -10.59 2.09 -11.01
N PHE A 102 -9.47 1.43 -10.74
CA PHE A 102 -8.15 2.02 -10.62
C PHE A 102 -7.15 1.16 -11.39
N ASP A 103 -6.73 1.62 -12.57
CA ASP A 103 -5.73 0.94 -13.39
C ASP A 103 -4.42 1.70 -13.30
N ILE A 104 -3.35 1.08 -12.81
CA ILE A 104 -2.07 1.74 -12.53
C ILE A 104 -0.95 1.15 -13.38
N ASN A 105 -0.06 2.01 -13.85
CA ASN A 105 1.19 1.64 -14.48
C ASN A 105 2.36 2.36 -13.82
N PHE A 106 3.33 1.59 -13.33
CA PHE A 106 4.56 2.15 -12.80
C PHE A 106 5.48 2.61 -13.94
N ILE A 107 6.00 3.82 -13.82
CA ILE A 107 6.93 4.45 -14.78
C ILE A 107 8.35 4.00 -14.46
N ASP A 108 8.70 4.00 -13.18
CA ASP A 108 9.97 3.47 -12.69
C ASP A 108 9.72 2.07 -12.10
N PRO A 109 10.45 1.02 -12.54
CA PRO A 109 10.18 -0.35 -12.09
C PRO A 109 10.56 -0.61 -10.63
N ASP A 110 11.50 0.16 -10.08
CA ASP A 110 12.06 -0.05 -8.75
C ASP A 110 11.72 1.09 -7.78
N PHE A 111 11.53 0.74 -6.51
CA PHE A 111 11.23 1.68 -5.44
C PHE A 111 12.34 2.74 -5.22
N PRO A 112 11.99 4.01 -4.96
CA PRO A 112 10.64 4.58 -5.00
C PRO A 112 10.20 4.86 -6.44
N SER A 113 8.95 4.51 -6.78
CA SER A 113 8.52 4.54 -8.18
C SER A 113 7.51 5.63 -8.47
N ARG A 114 7.69 6.37 -9.58
CA ARG A 114 6.59 7.14 -10.16
C ARG A 114 5.57 6.23 -10.82
N TRP A 115 4.33 6.67 -10.89
CA TRP A 115 3.26 5.94 -11.55
C TRP A 115 2.25 6.88 -12.23
N GLU A 116 1.54 6.33 -13.21
CA GLU A 116 0.36 6.93 -13.82
C GLU A 116 -0.81 5.97 -13.60
N ALA A 117 -1.97 6.51 -13.22
CA ALA A 117 -3.18 5.74 -13.03
C ALA A 117 -4.35 6.32 -13.83
N MET A 118 -5.20 5.43 -14.33
CA MET A 118 -6.51 5.76 -14.87
C MET A 118 -7.60 5.39 -13.86
N ILE A 119 -8.45 6.35 -13.54
CA ILE A 119 -9.51 6.25 -12.54
C ILE A 119 -10.88 6.35 -13.22
N GLY A 120 -11.78 5.44 -12.83
CA GLY A 120 -13.18 5.41 -13.29
C GLY A 120 -14.16 5.43 -12.14
N LEU A 121 -15.45 5.62 -12.45
CA LEU A 121 -16.56 5.49 -11.50
C LEU A 121 -17.31 4.18 -11.78
N CYS A 122 -17.51 3.35 -10.77
CA CYS A 122 -18.11 2.02 -10.90
C CYS A 122 -17.40 1.18 -12.00
N ASP A 123 -18.17 0.42 -12.79
CA ASP A 123 -17.69 -0.37 -13.93
C ASP A 123 -17.43 0.45 -15.22
N ARG A 124 -17.55 1.78 -15.16
CA ARG A 124 -17.32 2.61 -16.35
C ARG A 124 -15.84 2.59 -16.72
N LYS A 125 -15.57 2.79 -18.01
CA LYS A 125 -14.19 2.95 -18.50
C LYS A 125 -13.54 4.12 -17.75
N PRO A 126 -12.33 3.93 -17.20
CA PRO A 126 -11.56 5.03 -16.61
C PRO A 126 -11.36 6.19 -17.58
N THR A 127 -11.52 7.41 -17.08
CA THR A 127 -11.38 8.65 -17.87
C THR A 127 -10.58 9.73 -17.17
N ILE A 128 -10.29 9.56 -15.88
CA ILE A 128 -9.52 10.50 -15.08
C ILE A 128 -8.09 9.97 -15.03
N THR A 129 -7.10 10.82 -15.27
CA THR A 129 -5.68 10.45 -15.15
C THR A 129 -5.13 11.10 -13.88
N LEU A 130 -4.34 10.35 -13.12
CA LEU A 130 -3.65 10.81 -11.92
C LEU A 130 -2.19 10.36 -11.97
N THR A 131 -1.26 11.22 -11.62
CA THR A 131 0.18 10.90 -11.60
C THR A 131 0.72 10.96 -10.19
N GLY A 132 1.40 9.91 -9.75
CA GLY A 132 2.10 9.91 -8.46
C GLY A 132 3.59 10.12 -8.60
N THR A 133 4.11 11.15 -7.93
CA THR A 133 5.56 11.35 -7.78
C THR A 133 5.98 11.08 -6.33
N PRO A 134 6.99 10.22 -6.08
CA PRO A 134 7.43 9.92 -4.74
C PRO A 134 7.81 11.17 -3.95
N ILE A 135 7.32 11.24 -2.72
CA ILE A 135 7.76 12.21 -1.73
C ILE A 135 8.94 11.56 -1.01
N THR A 136 10.15 11.94 -1.38
CA THR A 136 11.32 11.59 -0.57
C THR A 136 11.22 12.35 0.76
N PRO A 137 11.29 11.67 1.92
CA PRO A 137 11.45 12.40 3.17
C PRO A 137 12.73 13.23 3.04
N LEU A 138 12.59 14.55 3.19
CA LEU A 138 13.73 15.42 3.38
C LEU A 138 14.45 14.87 4.61
N PHE A 139 15.59 14.23 4.41
CA PHE A 139 16.57 14.08 5.47
C PHE A 139 16.98 15.51 5.82
N GLU A 140 16.28 16.15 6.77
CA GLU A 140 16.86 17.28 7.49
C GLU A 140 18.08 16.70 8.23
N PRO A 141 19.30 17.21 7.95
CA PRO A 141 20.52 16.71 8.58
C PRO A 141 20.58 17.01 10.08
#